data_AF-A0A951JPA0-F1
#
_entry.id   AF-A0A951JPA0-F1
#
_cell.length_a   1.000
_cell.length_b   1.000
_cell.length_c   1.000
_cell.angle_alpha   90.00
_cell.angle_beta   90.00
_cell.angle_gamma   90.00
#
_symmetry.space_group_name_H-M   'P 1'
#
loop_
_entity.id
_entity.type
_entity.pdbx_description
1 polymer ?
#
loop_
_entity_poly.entity_id
_entity_poly.type
_entity_poly.pdbx_seq_one_letter_code
_entity_poly.pdbx_strand_id
1 'polypeptide(L)'
;MPTATPRAERRWRAAVDEHQAALAAYLEAAERLPDEAWTRPWAPGKWTPAVITEHLAMTYRALVQEVRGGPGMKLKLTPLRRGLLKLLLLPHMLFHRTFPRGALAPREVRPESDGLPREQALAELRVLGEEFEREVERARAGGRRHVTHPYFGSIDLARGMRFAAVHIEHHTRQIASLR
;
A
#
# COMPACT_ATOMS: atom_id res chain seq x y z
N MET A 1 -3.51 30.14 -3.93
CA MET A 1 -2.64 28.94 -3.83
C MET A 1 -2.07 28.64 -5.21
N PRO A 2 -0.78 28.27 -5.34
CA PRO A 2 -0.23 27.93 -6.66
C PRO A 2 -0.92 26.68 -7.21
N THR A 3 -1.48 26.81 -8.40
CA THR A 3 -2.11 25.71 -9.15
C THR A 3 -1.09 24.63 -9.49
N ALA A 4 -1.47 23.37 -9.40
CA ALA A 4 -0.59 22.26 -9.77
C ALA A 4 -0.21 22.35 -11.26
N THR A 5 1.04 22.07 -11.59
CA THR A 5 1.45 22.07 -13.00
C THR A 5 0.75 20.94 -13.77
N PRO A 6 0.50 21.09 -15.09
CA PRO A 6 -0.12 20.03 -15.88
C PRO A 6 0.63 18.69 -15.81
N ARG A 7 1.96 18.71 -15.64
CA ARG A 7 2.77 17.51 -15.44
C ARG A 7 2.51 16.84 -14.09
N ALA A 8 2.38 17.62 -13.02
CA ALA A 8 2.09 17.09 -11.69
C ALA A 8 0.69 16.48 -11.63
N GLU A 9 -0.28 17.10 -12.31
CA GLU A 9 -1.64 16.60 -12.45
C GLU A 9 -1.68 15.26 -13.20
N ARG A 10 -1.01 15.17 -14.37
CA ARG A 10 -0.93 13.89 -15.11
C ARG A 10 -0.29 12.77 -14.31
N ARG A 11 0.80 13.07 -13.58
CA ARG A 11 1.49 12.10 -12.72
C ARG A 11 0.61 11.63 -11.56
N TRP A 12 -0.23 12.51 -11.04
CA TRP A 12 -1.18 12.16 -9.99
C TRP A 12 -2.27 11.24 -10.52
N ARG A 13 -2.92 11.59 -11.64
CA ARG A 13 -3.95 10.74 -12.27
C ARG A 13 -3.43 9.35 -12.59
N ALA A 14 -2.28 9.26 -13.24
CA ALA A 14 -1.64 7.97 -13.53
C ALA A 14 -1.36 7.16 -12.25
N ALA A 15 -1.00 7.81 -11.14
CA ALA A 15 -0.79 7.11 -9.87
C ALA A 15 -2.09 6.57 -9.26
N VAL A 16 -3.18 7.33 -9.36
CA VAL A 16 -4.53 6.90 -8.93
C VAL A 16 -5.00 5.74 -9.81
N ASP A 17 -4.87 5.84 -11.14
CA ASP A 17 -5.24 4.78 -12.07
C ASP A 17 -4.43 3.48 -11.80
N GLU A 18 -3.12 3.60 -11.54
CA GLU A 18 -2.25 2.47 -11.15
C GLU A 18 -2.75 1.79 -9.86
N HIS A 19 -3.14 2.59 -8.86
CA HIS A 19 -3.64 2.08 -7.57
C HIS A 19 -5.01 1.41 -7.70
N GLN A 20 -5.96 2.02 -8.41
CA GLN A 20 -7.28 1.45 -8.66
C GLN A 20 -7.18 0.11 -9.41
N ALA A 21 -6.35 0.05 -10.45
CA ALA A 21 -6.11 -1.18 -11.20
C ALA A 21 -5.49 -2.28 -10.32
N ALA A 22 -4.51 -1.93 -9.48
CA ALA A 22 -3.88 -2.87 -8.57
C ALA A 22 -4.87 -3.41 -7.52
N LEU A 23 -5.69 -2.54 -6.92
CA LEU A 23 -6.70 -2.92 -5.94
C LEU A 23 -7.76 -3.84 -6.56
N ALA A 24 -8.29 -3.47 -7.73
CA ALA A 24 -9.26 -4.30 -8.45
C ALA A 24 -8.69 -5.69 -8.78
N ALA A 25 -7.45 -5.75 -9.28
CA ALA A 25 -6.78 -7.02 -9.58
C ALA A 25 -6.54 -7.87 -8.33
N TYR A 26 -6.24 -7.27 -7.18
CA TYR A 26 -6.12 -8.01 -5.91
C TYR A 26 -7.46 -8.58 -5.46
N LEU A 27 -8.54 -7.77 -5.48
CA LEU A 27 -9.88 -8.19 -5.09
C LEU A 27 -10.36 -9.36 -5.97
N GLU A 28 -10.25 -9.23 -7.30
CA GLU A 28 -10.57 -10.30 -8.26
C GLU A 28 -9.73 -11.55 -7.97
N ALA A 29 -8.44 -11.39 -7.66
CA ALA A 29 -7.58 -12.51 -7.37
C ALA A 29 -7.94 -13.25 -6.10
N ALA A 30 -8.31 -12.53 -5.06
CA ALA A 30 -8.71 -13.06 -3.78
C ALA A 30 -10.08 -13.74 -3.84
N GLU A 31 -11.04 -13.17 -4.60
CA GLU A 31 -12.37 -13.76 -4.82
C GLU A 31 -12.29 -15.13 -5.52
N ARG A 32 -11.34 -15.31 -6.43
CA ARG A 32 -11.15 -16.56 -7.19
C ARG A 32 -10.35 -17.64 -6.46
N LEU A 33 -9.88 -17.40 -5.25
CA LEU A 33 -9.17 -18.43 -4.48
C LEU A 33 -10.14 -19.55 -4.07
N PRO A 34 -9.69 -20.82 -4.10
CA PRO A 34 -10.38 -21.89 -3.38
C PRO A 34 -10.58 -21.51 -1.91
N ASP A 35 -11.70 -21.93 -1.30
CA ASP A 35 -12.04 -21.55 0.07
C ASP A 35 -10.96 -21.97 1.06
N GLU A 36 -10.41 -23.17 0.89
CA GLU A 36 -9.31 -23.71 1.69
C GLU A 36 -7.98 -22.95 1.51
N ALA A 37 -7.82 -22.22 0.41
CA ALA A 37 -6.62 -21.41 0.19
C ALA A 37 -6.63 -20.11 1.00
N TRP A 38 -7.80 -19.62 1.41
CA TRP A 38 -7.95 -18.33 2.10
C TRP A 38 -7.16 -18.26 3.42
N THR A 39 -7.15 -19.36 4.17
CA THR A 39 -6.47 -19.51 5.46
C THR A 39 -5.18 -20.31 5.37
N ARG A 40 -4.74 -20.67 4.16
CA ARG A 40 -3.49 -21.40 3.92
C ARG A 40 -2.35 -20.43 3.58
N PRO A 41 -1.18 -20.53 4.24
CA PRO A 41 0.00 -19.77 3.85
C PRO A 41 0.40 -20.01 2.39
N TRP A 42 0.77 -18.96 1.65
CA TRP A 42 1.24 -19.10 0.26
C TRP A 42 2.61 -19.80 0.14
N ALA A 43 3.39 -19.81 1.22
CA ALA A 43 4.60 -20.61 1.36
C ALA A 43 4.92 -20.83 2.85
N PRO A 44 5.81 -21.76 3.22
CA PRO A 44 6.20 -21.99 4.61
C PRO A 44 6.66 -20.71 5.33
N GLY A 45 6.08 -20.45 6.49
CA GLY A 45 6.38 -19.26 7.31
C GLY A 45 5.91 -17.93 6.70
N LYS A 46 5.05 -17.95 5.68
CA LYS A 46 4.43 -16.76 5.09
C LYS A 46 3.00 -16.58 5.57
N TRP A 47 2.46 -15.39 5.34
CA TRP A 47 1.08 -15.07 5.67
C TRP A 47 0.08 -15.79 4.76
N THR A 48 -1.11 -15.99 5.30
CA THR A 48 -2.29 -16.43 4.55
C THR A 48 -2.86 -15.26 3.74
N PRO A 49 -3.68 -15.51 2.70
CA PRO A 49 -4.46 -14.46 2.04
C PRO A 49 -5.30 -13.61 3.01
N ALA A 50 -5.86 -14.21 4.06
CA ALA A 50 -6.60 -13.50 5.10
C ALA A 50 -5.72 -12.44 5.81
N VAL A 51 -4.55 -12.85 6.27
CA VAL A 51 -3.58 -11.99 6.96
C VAL A 51 -2.99 -10.94 6.02
N ILE A 52 -2.73 -11.28 4.75
CA ILE A 52 -2.29 -10.32 3.73
C ILE A 52 -3.36 -9.23 3.50
N THR A 53 -4.63 -9.61 3.45
CA THR A 53 -5.74 -8.67 3.24
C THR A 53 -5.86 -7.72 4.43
N GLU A 54 -5.73 -8.23 5.65
CA GLU A 54 -5.67 -7.40 6.86
C GLU A 54 -4.47 -6.44 6.83
N HIS A 55 -3.28 -6.91 6.41
CA HIS A 55 -2.09 -6.07 6.26
C HIS A 55 -2.32 -4.89 5.30
N LEU A 56 -2.97 -5.12 4.16
CA LEU A 56 -3.33 -4.07 3.21
C LEU A 56 -4.34 -3.09 3.81
N ALA A 57 -5.36 -3.59 4.51
CA ALA A 57 -6.35 -2.77 5.21
C ALA A 57 -5.70 -1.88 6.29
N MET A 58 -4.81 -2.43 7.12
CA MET A 58 -4.04 -1.67 8.10
C MET A 58 -3.17 -0.59 7.44
N THR A 59 -2.60 -0.88 6.27
CA THR A 59 -1.81 0.10 5.51
C THR A 59 -2.66 1.30 5.10
N TYR A 60 -3.88 1.09 4.62
CA TYR A 60 -4.80 2.20 4.32
C TYR A 60 -5.16 3.00 5.57
N ARG A 61 -5.51 2.33 6.68
CA ARG A 61 -5.82 3.03 7.94
C ARG A 61 -4.68 3.92 8.41
N ALA A 62 -3.44 3.42 8.38
CA ALA A 62 -2.26 4.18 8.78
C ALA A 62 -2.03 5.41 7.88
N LEU A 63 -2.20 5.27 6.56
CA LEU A 63 -2.04 6.37 5.62
C LEU A 63 -3.18 7.39 5.74
N VAL A 64 -4.43 6.94 5.88
CA VAL A 64 -5.61 7.80 6.11
C VAL A 64 -5.45 8.60 7.40
N GLN A 65 -5.02 7.95 8.49
CA GLN A 65 -4.72 8.63 9.75
C GLN A 65 -3.71 9.77 9.55
N GLU A 66 -2.61 9.50 8.84
CA GLU A 66 -1.58 10.50 8.61
C GLU A 66 -2.10 11.69 7.77
N VAL A 67 -2.84 11.44 6.68
CA VAL A 67 -3.30 12.52 5.80
C VAL A 67 -4.39 13.38 6.45
N ARG A 68 -5.15 12.82 7.40
CA ARG A 68 -6.08 13.55 8.28
C ARG A 68 -5.40 14.39 9.37
N GLY A 69 -4.07 14.40 9.42
CA GLY A 69 -3.29 15.18 10.39
C GLY A 69 -2.89 14.40 11.65
N GLY A 70 -3.21 13.11 11.72
CA GLY A 70 -2.69 12.21 12.74
C GLY A 70 -1.20 11.88 12.55
N PRO A 71 -0.61 11.11 13.47
CA PRO A 71 0.78 10.68 13.34
C PRO A 71 0.96 9.76 12.13
N GLY A 72 2.07 9.92 11.42
CA GLY A 72 2.53 8.94 10.42
C GLY A 72 3.21 7.73 11.07
N MET A 73 3.50 6.72 10.26
CA MET A 73 4.26 5.54 10.72
C MET A 73 5.64 5.92 11.27
N LYS A 74 6.14 5.16 12.26
CA LYS A 74 7.45 5.43 12.86
C LYS A 74 8.58 5.16 11.87
N LEU A 75 9.50 6.11 11.81
CA LEU A 75 10.72 5.99 10.99
C LEU A 75 11.65 4.92 11.57
N LYS A 76 12.11 3.99 10.72
CA LYS A 76 12.94 2.85 11.15
C LYS A 76 14.43 3.01 10.93
N LEU A 77 14.85 3.97 10.10
CA LEU A 77 16.24 4.14 9.68
C LEU A 77 16.73 5.54 10.00
N THR A 78 18.05 5.73 10.08
CA THR A 78 18.67 7.06 10.24
C THR A 78 18.40 7.95 9.00
N PRO A 79 18.42 9.29 9.13
CA PRO A 79 18.17 10.20 8.00
C PRO A 79 19.03 9.91 6.76
N LEU A 80 20.32 9.62 6.95
CA LEU A 80 21.26 9.28 5.88
C LEU A 80 20.83 8.01 5.13
N ARG A 81 20.52 6.93 5.87
CA ARG A 81 20.09 5.66 5.26
C ARG A 81 18.75 5.82 4.52
N ARG A 82 17.80 6.59 5.07
CA ARG A 82 16.54 6.89 4.40
C ARG A 82 16.76 7.65 3.09
N GLY A 83 17.64 8.64 3.10
CA GLY A 83 18.01 9.40 1.90
C GLY A 83 18.56 8.51 0.80
N LEU A 84 19.51 7.64 1.14
CA LEU A 84 20.11 6.69 0.20
C LEU A 84 19.08 5.72 -0.37
N LEU A 85 18.26 5.09 0.48
CA LEU A 85 17.23 4.16 0.02
C LEU A 85 16.14 4.86 -0.81
N LYS A 86 15.75 6.09 -0.47
CA LYS A 86 14.81 6.87 -1.26
C LYS A 86 15.35 7.22 -2.64
N LEU A 87 16.67 7.42 -2.78
CA LEU A 87 17.30 7.74 -4.04
C LEU A 87 17.50 6.51 -4.94
N LEU A 88 17.92 5.38 -4.37
CA LEU A 88 18.29 4.20 -5.14
C LEU A 88 17.17 3.17 -5.22
N LEU A 89 16.59 2.81 -4.07
CA LEU A 89 15.68 1.67 -3.95
C LEU A 89 14.25 2.03 -4.35
N LEU A 90 13.73 3.19 -3.91
CA LEU A 90 12.36 3.58 -4.24
C LEU A 90 12.10 3.67 -5.75
N PRO A 91 12.95 4.32 -6.59
CA PRO A 91 12.75 4.33 -8.03
C PRO A 91 12.84 2.93 -8.65
N HIS A 92 13.77 2.09 -8.19
CA HIS A 92 13.90 0.72 -8.65
C HIS A 92 12.62 -0.09 -8.37
N MET A 93 12.08 -0.02 -7.15
CA MET A 93 10.83 -0.70 -6.78
C MET A 93 9.65 -0.21 -7.62
N LEU A 94 9.51 1.11 -7.81
CA LEU A 94 8.42 1.69 -8.59
C LEU A 94 8.53 1.40 -10.09
N PHE A 95 9.74 1.18 -10.61
CA PHE A 95 9.95 0.86 -12.03
C PHE A 95 9.80 -0.63 -12.30
N HIS A 96 10.46 -1.49 -11.52
CA HIS A 96 10.43 -2.94 -11.71
C HIS A 96 9.25 -3.63 -11.04
N ARG A 97 8.45 -2.89 -10.25
CA ARG A 97 7.31 -3.42 -9.48
C ARG A 97 7.71 -4.54 -8.52
N THR A 98 8.90 -4.46 -7.94
CA THR A 98 9.49 -5.48 -7.05
C THR A 98 9.65 -4.99 -5.62
N PHE A 99 9.65 -5.93 -4.67
CA PHE A 99 9.97 -5.69 -3.26
C PHE A 99 11.23 -6.44 -2.84
N PRO A 100 12.07 -5.85 -1.96
CA PRO A 100 13.20 -6.56 -1.38
C PRO A 100 12.74 -7.81 -0.63
N ARG A 101 13.46 -8.92 -0.83
CA ARG A 101 13.20 -10.16 -0.10
C ARG A 101 13.52 -9.97 1.39
N GLY A 102 12.67 -10.50 2.26
CA GLY A 102 12.90 -10.51 3.71
C GLY A 102 12.62 -9.19 4.45
N ALA A 103 12.12 -8.16 3.76
CA ALA A 103 11.68 -6.94 4.42
C ALA A 103 10.49 -7.24 5.34
N LEU A 104 10.63 -6.93 6.63
CA LEU A 104 9.54 -7.06 7.60
C LEU A 104 8.61 -5.86 7.52
N ALA A 105 7.31 -6.13 7.60
CA ALA A 105 6.31 -5.09 7.74
C ALA A 105 6.56 -4.23 9.00
N PRO A 106 6.33 -2.90 8.94
CA PRO A 106 6.26 -2.04 10.12
C PRO A 106 5.25 -2.56 11.15
N ARG A 107 5.46 -2.25 12.43
CA ARG A 107 4.59 -2.78 13.50
C ARG A 107 3.15 -2.27 13.35
N GLU A 108 3.02 -1.04 12.89
CA GLU A 108 1.77 -0.33 12.64
C GLU A 108 0.87 -1.00 11.60
N VAL A 109 1.46 -1.82 10.74
CA VAL A 109 0.75 -2.54 9.68
C VAL A 109 1.02 -4.04 9.76
N ARG A 110 1.59 -4.56 10.84
CA ARG A 110 1.83 -5.99 10.97
C ARG A 110 0.60 -6.60 11.66
N PRO A 111 -0.16 -7.48 10.98
CA PRO A 111 -1.30 -8.13 11.62
C PRO A 111 -0.87 -8.99 12.80
N GLU A 112 -1.73 -9.03 13.81
CA GLU A 112 -1.59 -9.90 15.00
C GLU A 112 -2.67 -10.99 15.05
N SER A 113 -3.67 -10.91 14.15
CA SER A 113 -4.76 -11.88 14.03
C SER A 113 -4.51 -12.86 12.88
N ASP A 114 -5.36 -13.89 12.77
CA ASP A 114 -5.37 -14.84 11.64
C ASP A 114 -6.13 -14.31 10.41
N GLY A 115 -6.62 -13.07 10.48
CA GLY A 115 -7.39 -12.39 9.44
C GLY A 115 -8.90 -12.63 9.56
N LEU A 116 -9.65 -11.91 8.73
CA LEU A 116 -11.11 -11.99 8.66
C LEU A 116 -11.60 -13.05 7.67
N PRO A 117 -12.86 -13.50 7.75
CA PRO A 117 -13.51 -14.26 6.69
C PRO A 117 -13.43 -13.51 5.35
N ARG A 118 -13.27 -14.26 4.25
CA ARG A 118 -12.98 -13.70 2.90
C ARG A 118 -13.92 -12.56 2.52
N GLU A 119 -15.22 -12.78 2.58
CA GLU A 119 -16.21 -11.78 2.20
C GLU A 119 -16.06 -10.49 3.01
N GLN A 120 -15.93 -10.60 4.33
CA GLN A 120 -15.78 -9.46 5.22
C GLN A 120 -14.45 -8.72 4.97
N ALA A 121 -13.36 -9.45 4.79
CA ALA A 121 -12.04 -8.89 4.52
C ALA A 121 -12.00 -8.11 3.21
N LEU A 122 -12.61 -8.64 2.15
CA LEU A 122 -12.62 -8.00 0.83
C LEU A 122 -13.58 -6.82 0.77
N ALA A 123 -14.74 -6.91 1.44
CA ALA A 123 -15.64 -5.77 1.60
C ALA A 123 -14.96 -4.62 2.35
N GLU A 124 -14.29 -4.92 3.47
CA GLU A 124 -13.54 -3.93 4.24
C GLU A 124 -12.39 -3.31 3.42
N LEU A 125 -11.60 -4.13 2.73
CA LEU A 125 -10.48 -3.65 1.92
C LEU A 125 -10.95 -2.70 0.80
N ARG A 126 -12.09 -3.01 0.15
CA ARG A 126 -12.69 -2.14 -0.88
C ARG A 126 -13.06 -0.78 -0.30
N VAL A 127 -13.79 -0.75 0.81
CA VAL A 127 -14.21 0.50 1.48
C VAL A 127 -13.00 1.33 1.90
N LEU A 128 -11.99 0.70 2.49
CA LEU A 128 -10.77 1.39 2.93
C LEU A 128 -9.93 1.90 1.75
N GLY A 129 -9.90 1.18 0.63
CA GLY A 129 -9.22 1.62 -0.59
C GLY A 129 -9.83 2.89 -1.16
N GLU A 130 -11.16 2.93 -1.26
CA GLU A 130 -11.87 4.13 -1.71
C GLU A 130 -11.75 5.30 -0.71
N GLU A 131 -11.78 5.02 0.59
CA GLU A 131 -11.53 6.04 1.62
C GLU A 131 -10.13 6.61 1.49
N PHE A 132 -9.12 5.76 1.32
CA PHE A 132 -7.75 6.18 1.11
C PHE A 132 -7.60 7.12 -0.09
N GLU A 133 -8.16 6.77 -1.26
CA GLU A 133 -8.12 7.65 -2.43
C GLU A 133 -8.75 9.01 -2.16
N ARG A 134 -9.97 9.02 -1.59
CA ARG A 134 -10.69 10.26 -1.25
C ARG A 134 -9.90 11.12 -0.28
N GLU A 135 -9.35 10.56 0.77
CA GLU A 135 -8.64 11.30 1.81
C GLU A 135 -7.29 11.83 1.33
N VAL A 136 -6.56 11.07 0.49
CA VAL A 136 -5.32 11.57 -0.11
C VAL A 136 -5.61 12.70 -1.10
N GLU A 137 -6.67 12.61 -1.92
CA GLU A 137 -7.06 13.70 -2.82
C GLU A 137 -7.49 14.95 -2.04
N ARG A 138 -8.30 14.79 -0.99
CA ARG A 138 -8.66 15.90 -0.08
C ARG A 138 -7.43 16.56 0.51
N ALA A 139 -6.49 15.77 1.04
CA ALA A 139 -5.26 16.31 1.61
C ALA A 139 -4.40 17.02 0.55
N ARG A 140 -4.30 16.46 -0.66
CA ARG A 140 -3.59 17.06 -1.80
C ARG A 140 -4.18 18.40 -2.21
N ALA A 141 -5.51 18.47 -2.35
CA ALA A 141 -6.25 19.68 -2.64
C ALA A 141 -6.08 20.72 -1.52
N GLY A 142 -6.05 20.28 -0.26
CA GLY A 142 -5.74 21.09 0.93
C GLY A 142 -4.27 21.53 1.04
N GLY A 143 -3.42 21.21 0.06
CA GLY A 143 -2.03 21.67 0.01
C GLY A 143 -0.99 20.67 0.51
N ARG A 144 -1.40 19.50 1.02
CA ARG A 144 -0.45 18.43 1.38
C ARG A 144 0.33 18.00 0.14
N ARG A 145 1.62 17.73 0.33
CA ARG A 145 2.53 17.32 -0.76
C ARG A 145 3.21 15.98 -0.50
N HIS A 146 3.23 15.53 0.75
CA HIS A 146 4.00 14.36 1.16
C HIS A 146 3.28 13.50 2.19
N VAL A 147 3.66 12.23 2.26
CA VAL A 147 3.35 11.27 3.33
C VAL A 147 4.64 10.62 3.83
N THR A 148 4.57 10.03 5.01
CA THR A 148 5.70 9.43 5.70
C THR A 148 5.78 7.95 5.36
N HIS A 149 6.88 7.54 4.76
CA HIS A 149 7.23 6.14 4.61
C HIS A 149 8.26 5.73 5.67
N PRO A 150 8.06 4.61 6.39
CA PRO A 150 8.91 4.21 7.53
C PRO A 150 10.38 4.03 7.14
N TYR A 151 10.67 3.62 5.89
CA TYR A 151 12.03 3.38 5.39
C TYR A 151 12.58 4.49 4.49
N PHE A 152 11.73 5.31 3.87
CA PHE A 152 12.16 6.35 2.91
C PHE A 152 12.00 7.78 3.46
N GLY A 153 11.38 7.92 4.64
CA GLY A 153 11.00 9.22 5.19
C GLY A 153 9.89 9.84 4.35
N SER A 154 9.93 11.17 4.21
CA SER A 154 8.96 11.92 3.43
C SER A 154 9.07 11.58 1.93
N ILE A 155 7.95 11.13 1.35
CA ILE A 155 7.76 10.83 -0.07
C ILE A 155 6.57 11.63 -0.61
N ASP A 156 6.64 12.06 -1.88
CA ASP A 156 5.53 12.81 -2.49
C ASP A 156 4.27 11.96 -2.63
N LEU A 157 3.09 12.60 -2.57
CA LEU A 157 1.81 11.88 -2.59
C LEU A 157 1.64 10.97 -3.81
N ALA A 158 2.09 11.41 -5.00
CA ALA A 158 2.00 10.59 -6.21
C ALA A 158 2.90 9.35 -6.10
N ARG A 159 4.14 9.47 -5.62
CA ARG A 159 4.98 8.30 -5.32
C ARG A 159 4.40 7.42 -4.21
N GLY A 160 3.76 7.99 -3.20
CA GLY A 160 3.05 7.25 -2.15
C GLY A 160 1.91 6.39 -2.73
N MET A 161 1.08 6.99 -3.59
CA MET A 161 0.00 6.30 -4.29
C MET A 161 0.52 5.17 -5.19
N ARG A 162 1.57 5.42 -5.99
CA ARG A 162 2.22 4.38 -6.80
C ARG A 162 2.84 3.28 -5.94
N PHE A 163 3.41 3.63 -4.79
CA PHE A 163 3.97 2.64 -3.87
C PHE A 163 2.86 1.74 -3.31
N ALA A 164 1.69 2.29 -2.97
CA ALA A 164 0.53 1.51 -2.57
C ALA A 164 0.10 0.53 -3.68
N ALA A 165 0.07 0.98 -4.94
CA ALA A 165 -0.20 0.10 -6.08
C ALA A 165 0.80 -1.06 -6.19
N VAL A 166 2.10 -0.77 -6.20
CA VAL A 166 3.16 -1.79 -6.29
C VAL A 166 3.14 -2.75 -5.09
N HIS A 167 2.76 -2.25 -3.91
CA HIS A 167 2.58 -3.06 -2.70
C HIS A 167 1.43 -4.05 -2.83
N ILE A 168 0.28 -3.59 -3.35
CA ILE A 168 -0.86 -4.46 -3.64
C ILE A 168 -0.48 -5.51 -4.70
N GLU A 169 0.12 -5.09 -5.82
CA GLU A 169 0.56 -6.01 -6.88
C GLU A 169 1.53 -7.10 -6.37
N HIS A 170 2.41 -6.74 -5.44
CA HIS A 170 3.30 -7.71 -4.79
C HIS A 170 2.53 -8.80 -4.06
N HIS A 171 1.50 -8.42 -3.30
CA HIS A 171 0.65 -9.34 -2.57
C HIS A 171 -0.31 -10.10 -3.49
N THR A 172 -0.80 -9.49 -4.57
CA THR A 172 -1.57 -10.18 -5.62
C THR A 172 -0.78 -11.35 -6.19
N ARG A 173 0.52 -11.18 -6.47
CA ARG A 173 1.38 -12.27 -6.96
C ARG A 173 1.58 -13.38 -5.93
N GLN A 174 1.64 -13.05 -4.64
CA GLN A 174 1.73 -14.05 -3.58
C GLN A 174 0.47 -14.91 -3.52
N ILE A 175 -0.70 -14.29 -3.48
CA ILE A 175 -1.96 -15.06 -3.40
C ILE A 175 -2.30 -15.76 -4.72
N ALA A 176 -1.91 -15.21 -5.87
CA ALA A 176 -2.13 -15.87 -7.16
C ALA A 176 -1.36 -17.19 -7.30
N SER A 177 -0.30 -17.40 -6.50
CA SER A 177 0.42 -18.68 -6.45
C SER A 177 -0.33 -19.80 -5.73
N LEU A 178 -1.45 -19.48 -5.08
CA LEU A 178 -2.35 -20.43 -4.40
C LEU A 178 -3.54 -20.87 -5.24
N ARG A 179 -3.70 -20.32 -6.45
CA ARG A 179 -4.75 -20.69 -7.40
C ARG A 179 -4.50 -22.06 -8.02
#